data_AF-A0A4S4CGV0-F1
#
_entry.id   AF-A0A4S4CGV0-F1
#
_cell.length_a   1.000
_cell.length_b   1.000
_cell.length_c   1.000
_cell.angle_alpha   90.00
_cell.angle_beta   90.00
_cell.angle_gamma   90.00
#
_symmetry.space_group_name_H-M   'P 1'
#
loop_
_entity.id
_entity.type
_entity.pdbx_description
1 polymer ?
#
loop_
_entity_poly.entity_id
_entity_poly.type
_entity_poly.pdbx_seq_one_letter_code
_entity_poly.pdbx_strand_id
1 'polypeptide(L)' 'MTGVNRGVTYRLCPRCGRTLPSHSEERYCPHDGTRLVGQCPACHADITSPYARYCTRCGRNLITPGGETT' A
#
# COMPACT_ATOMS: atom_id res chain seq x y z
N MET A 1 -21.30 -7.10 -21.28
CA MET A 1 -19.88 -6.69 -21.31
C MET A 1 -19.42 -6.61 -19.86
N THR A 2 -18.52 -7.50 -19.46
CA THR A 2 -18.11 -7.78 -18.08
C THR A 2 -17.63 -6.53 -17.36
N GLY A 3 -18.44 -6.03 -16.41
CA GLY A 3 -17.99 -5.06 -15.42
C GLY A 3 -16.96 -5.74 -14.54
N VAL A 4 -15.68 -5.63 -14.89
CA VAL A 4 -14.59 -5.99 -13.98
C VAL A 4 -14.79 -5.07 -12.77
N ASN A 5 -15.25 -5.66 -11.67
CA ASN A 5 -15.24 -5.04 -10.36
C ASN A 5 -13.76 -4.87 -10.01
N ARG A 6 -13.13 -3.82 -10.58
CA ARG A 6 -11.75 -3.46 -10.32
C ARG A 6 -11.76 -3.00 -8.87
N GLY A 7 -11.50 -3.94 -7.97
CA GLY A 7 -11.43 -3.68 -6.55
C GLY A 7 -10.56 -2.44 -6.34
N VAL A 8 -11.05 -1.50 -5.54
CA VAL A 8 -10.34 -0.25 -5.28
C VAL A 8 -8.98 -0.61 -4.68
N THR A 9 -7.90 -0.28 -5.39
CA THR A 9 -6.54 -0.43 -4.90
C THR A 9 -6.05 0.89 -4.32
N TYR A 10 -5.10 0.78 -3.40
CA TYR A 10 -4.53 1.87 -2.65
C TYR A 10 -3.00 1.83 -2.73
N ARG A 11 -2.38 3.00 -2.63
CA ARG A 11 -0.97 3.13 -2.32
C ARG A 11 -0.81 3.50 -0.86
N LEU A 12 0.07 2.80 -0.16
CA LEU A 12 0.34 2.95 1.26
C LEU A 12 1.71 3.58 1.48
N CYS A 13 1.81 4.50 2.43
CA CYS A 13 3.08 4.94 2.96
C CYS A 13 3.58 3.94 4.01
N PRO A 14 4.74 3.30 3.80
CA PRO A 14 5.26 2.32 4.75
C PRO A 14 5.75 2.94 6.07
N ARG A 15 5.91 4.27 6.12
CA ARG A 15 6.40 4.98 7.31
C ARG A 15 5.29 5.48 8.23
N CYS A 16 4.34 6.26 7.71
CA CYS A 16 3.24 6.80 8.51
C CYS A 16 1.94 5.99 8.40
N GLY A 17 1.85 5.02 7.49
CA GLY A 17 0.64 4.21 7.29
C GLY A 17 -0.48 4.90 6.52
N ARG A 18 -0.27 6.13 6.04
CA ARG A 18 -1.24 6.85 5.21
C ARG A 18 -1.46 6.11 3.90
N THR A 19 -2.71 5.91 3.52
CA THR A 19 -3.10 5.36 2.22
C THR A 19 -3.70 6.44 1.34
N LEU A 20 -3.47 6.32 0.04
CA LEU A 20 -4.12 7.11 -1.00
C LEU A 20 -4.70 6.16 -2.04
N PRO A 21 -5.80 6.50 -2.71
CA PRO A 21 -6.31 5.70 -3.81
C PRO A 21 -5.27 5.56 -4.93
N SER A 22 -5.15 4.37 -5.52
CA SER A 22 -4.20 4.14 -6.62
C SER A 22 -4.51 4.92 -7.89
N HIS A 23 -5.71 5.48 -8.04
CA HIS A 23 -6.06 6.36 -9.15
C HIS A 23 -5.57 7.80 -8.95
N SER A 24 -5.12 8.18 -7.76
CA SER A 24 -4.50 9.49 -7.51
C SER A 24 -3.17 9.61 -8.26
N GLU A 25 -2.75 10.83 -8.58
CA GLU A 25 -1.43 11.07 -9.19
C GLU A 25 -0.30 11.11 -8.14
N GLU A 26 -0.64 11.16 -6.85
CA GLU A 26 0.35 11.10 -5.77
C GLU A 26 1.15 9.79 -5.77
N ARG A 27 2.46 9.94 -5.95
CA ARG A 27 3.46 8.86 -5.85
C ARG A 27 4.22 8.89 -4.52
N TYR A 28 4.13 10.02 -3.80
CA TYR A 28 4.82 10.28 -2.55
C TYR A 28 3.81 10.67 -1.48
N CYS A 29 4.12 10.34 -0.23
CA CYS A 29 3.28 10.69 0.89
C CYS A 29 3.31 12.22 1.11
N PRO A 30 2.16 12.90 1.16
CA PRO A 30 2.12 14.33 1.43
C PRO A 30 2.52 14.70 2.87
N HIS A 31 2.63 13.71 3.76
CA HIS A 31 2.98 13.93 5.17
C HIS A 31 4.49 13.81 5.44
N ASP A 32 5.15 12.81 4.87
CA ASP A 32 6.56 12.50 5.16
C ASP A 32 7.47 12.43 3.92
N GLY A 33 6.92 12.61 2.72
CA GLY A 33 7.66 12.55 1.45
C GLY A 33 8.08 11.13 1.02
N THR A 34 7.76 10.09 1.78
CA THR A 34 8.13 8.70 1.44
C THR A 34 7.37 8.23 0.22
N ARG A 35 8.04 7.49 -0.67
CA ARG A 35 7.39 6.86 -1.83
C ARG A 35 6.31 5.87 -1.39
N LEU A 36 5.12 6.02 -1.95
CA LEU A 36 3.99 5.13 -1.66
C LEU A 36 4.15 3.80 -2.39
N VAL A 37 3.77 2.71 -1.73
CA VAL A 37 3.77 1.35 -2.28
C VAL A 37 2.35 0.90 -2.58
N GLY A 38 2.08 0.43 -3.80
CA GLY A 38 0.76 -0.11 -4.17
C GLY A 38 0.61 -1.60 -3.86
N GLN A 39 1.71 -2.27 -3.52
CA GLN A 39 1.81 -3.71 -3.41
C GLN A 39 2.65 -4.12 -2.21
N CYS A 40 2.38 -5.30 -1.68
CA CYS A 40 3.17 -5.89 -0.61
C CYS A 40 4.60 -6.18 -1.10
N PRO A 41 5.65 -5.73 -0.40
CA PRO A 41 7.04 -5.99 -0.81
C PRO A 41 7.46 -7.47 -0.68
N ALA A 42 6.70 -8.28 0.06
CA ALA A 42 7.02 -9.70 0.27
C ALA A 42 6.33 -10.64 -0.73
N CYS A 43 5.05 -10.40 -1.04
CA CYS A 43 4.26 -11.28 -1.90
C CYS A 43 3.69 -10.60 -3.16
N HIS A 44 3.98 -9.30 -3.35
CA HIS A 44 3.52 -8.48 -4.48
C HIS A 44 1.99 -8.37 -4.64
N ALA A 45 1.22 -8.75 -3.62
CA ALA A 45 -0.23 -8.57 -3.61
C ALA A 45 -0.62 -7.09 -3.56
N ASP A 46 -1.65 -6.71 -4.32
CA ASP A 46 -2.19 -5.36 -4.30
C ASP A 46 -2.80 -5.01 -2.94
N ILE A 47 -2.63 -3.75 -2.54
CA ILE A 47 -3.24 -3.22 -1.33
C ILE A 47 -4.67 -2.77 -1.67
N THR A 48 -5.66 -3.48 -1.14
CA THR A 48 -7.09 -3.23 -1.44
C THR A 48 -7.85 -2.61 -0.26
N SER A 49 -7.16 -2.25 0.82
CA SER A 49 -7.77 -1.63 2.00
C SER A 49 -7.10 -0.29 2.34
N PRO A 50 -7.88 0.77 2.60
CA PRO A 50 -7.34 2.07 3.02
C PRO A 50 -6.76 2.04 4.43
N TYR A 51 -7.04 1.01 5.22
CA TYR A 51 -6.52 0.85 6.58
C TYR A 51 -5.59 -0.37 6.68
N ALA A 52 -5.04 -0.83 5.56
CA ALA A 52 -4.16 -2.00 5.52
C ALA A 52 -2.90 -1.78 6.36
N ARG A 53 -2.82 -2.43 7.53
CA ARG A 53 -1.57 -2.51 8.32
C ARG A 53 -0.75 -3.76 7.99
N TYR A 54 -1.44 -4.84 7.63
CA TYR A 54 -0.85 -6.13 7.28
C TYR A 54 -1.35 -6.56 5.91
N CYS A 55 -0.53 -7.32 5.18
CA CYS A 55 -0.94 -7.91 3.93
C CYS A 55 -1.98 -9.01 4.18
N THR A 56 -3.13 -8.93 3.51
CA THR A 56 -4.19 -9.94 3.60
C THR A 56 -3.83 -11.28 2.94
N ARG A 57 -2.74 -11.33 2.18
CA ARG A 57 -2.26 -12.54 1.48
C ARG A 57 -1.17 -13.27 2.24
N CYS A 58 -0.15 -12.56 2.74
CA CYS A 58 1.00 -13.18 3.41
C CYS A 58 1.17 -12.78 4.89
N GLY A 59 0.36 -11.87 5.42
CA GLY A 59 0.45 -11.43 6.82
C GLY A 59 1.61 -10.47 7.14
N ARG A 60 2.48 -10.14 6.17
CA ARG A 60 3.60 -9.19 6.37
C ARG A 60 3.08 -7.82 6.80
N ASN A 61 3.75 -7.21 7.78
CA ASN A 61 3.51 -5.82 8.15
C ASN A 61 3.85 -4.88 6.97
N LEU A 62 2.89 -4.08 6.54
CA LEU A 62 3.04 -3.10 5.45
C LEU A 62 3.57 -1.75 5.95
N ILE A 63 3.50 -1.51 7.26
CA ILE A 63 3.95 -0.28 7.92
C ILE A 63 5.16 -0.63 8.77
N THR A 64 6.35 -0.38 8.25
CA THR A 64 7.60 -0.54 8.98
C THR A 64 8.41 0.75 8.81
N PRO A 65 8.72 1.45 9.91
CA PRO A 65 9.53 2.67 9.86
C PRO A 65 11.00 2.32 9.57
N GLY A 66 11.31 2.01 8.31
CA GLY A 66 12.65 1.61 7.86
C GLY A 66 12.83 0.09 7.93
N GLY A 67 12.93 -0.55 6.77
CA GLY A 67 13.14 -1.99 6.67
C GLY A 67 14.38 -2.43 7.45
N GLU A 68 14.16 -3.09 8.58
CA GLU A 68 15.17 -3.90 9.25
C GLU A 68 15.41 -5.16 8.40
N THR A 69 16.45 -5.10 7.57
CA THR A 69 17.11 -6.29 7.06
C THR A 69 18.13 -6.67 8.13
N THR A 70 17.82 -7.66 8.96
CA THR A 70 18.87 -8.48 9.60
C THR A 70 19.31 -9.54 8.60
#